data_AF-A0A9E3KGA8-F1
#
_entry.id   AF-A0A9E3KGA8-F1
#
_cell.length_a   1.000
_cell.length_b   1.000
_cell.length_c   1.000
_cell.angle_alpha   90.00
_cell.angle_beta   90.00
_cell.angle_gamma   90.00
#
_symmetry.space_group_name_H-M   'P 1'
#
loop_
_entity.id
_entity.type
_entity.pdbx_description
1 polymer ?
#
loop_
_entity_poly.entity_id
_entity_poly.type
_entity_poly.pdbx_seq_one_letter_code
_entity_poly.pdbx_strand_id
1 'polypeptide(L)' 'MSYLQTGEGMIIGKDQTWKTWYDNMSGRLVKIQNNDGSWNGHHCITSPVFCTATCLLILAVNNDVERLIKMGKEN' A
#
# COMPACT_ATOMS: atom_id res chain seq x y z
N MET A 1 7.34 6.11 -1.74
CA MET A 1 6.79 5.99 -3.11
C MET A 1 6.91 4.59 -3.71
N SER A 2 7.92 3.75 -3.41
CA SER A 2 8.08 2.46 -4.09
C SER A 2 7.03 1.39 -3.75
N TYR A 3 6.50 1.34 -2.52
CA TYR A 3 5.63 0.23 -2.09
C TYR A 3 4.27 0.18 -2.80
N LEU A 4 3.62 1.33 -3.02
CA LEU A 4 2.33 1.37 -3.73
C LEU A 4 2.47 0.86 -5.17
N GLN A 5 3.44 1.41 -5.91
CA GLN A 5 3.72 0.99 -7.29
C GLN A 5 4.11 -0.48 -7.38
N THR A 6 4.83 -1.00 -6.38
CA THR A 6 5.16 -2.42 -6.28
C THR A 6 3.89 -3.25 -6.10
N GLY A 7 3.00 -2.85 -5.18
CA GLY A 7 1.71 -3.48 -4.94
C GLY A 7 0.85 -3.58 -6.20
N GLU A 8 0.64 -2.44 -6.87
CA GLU A 8 -0.14 -2.37 -8.12
C GLU A 8 0.48 -3.26 -9.22
N GLY A 9 1.80 -3.22 -9.38
CA GLY A 9 2.52 -4.04 -10.35
C GLY A 9 2.36 -5.54 -10.10
N MET A 10 2.43 -5.99 -8.84
CA MET A 10 2.23 -7.41 -8.50
C MET A 10 0.80 -7.88 -8.80
N ILE A 11 -0.21 -7.02 -8.54
CA ILE A 11 -1.62 -7.35 -8.86
C ILE A 11 -1.83 -7.46 -10.37
N ILE A 12 -1.30 -6.49 -11.14
CA ILE A 12 -1.38 -6.49 -12.61
C ILE A 12 -0.68 -7.73 -13.19
N GLY A 13 0.44 -8.14 -12.60
CA GLY A 13 1.20 -9.34 -12.98
C GLY A 13 0.48 -10.68 -12.74
N LYS A 14 -0.73 -10.67 -12.16
CA LYS A 14 -1.58 -11.85 -11.87
C LYS A 14 -0.94 -12.88 -10.91
N ASP A 15 0.13 -12.51 -10.22
CA ASP A 15 0.80 -13.37 -9.25
C ASP A 15 0.12 -13.27 -7.88
N GLN A 16 -0.30 -14.40 -7.31
CA GLN A 16 -0.92 -14.45 -5.98
C GLN A 16 0.04 -14.02 -4.85
N THR A 17 1.35 -13.91 -5.11
CA THR A 17 2.33 -13.36 -4.16
C THR A 17 1.98 -11.93 -3.70
N TRP A 18 1.18 -11.18 -4.47
CA TRP A 18 0.70 -9.86 -4.07
C TRP A 18 -0.07 -9.90 -2.74
N LYS A 19 -0.81 -10.98 -2.46
CA LYS A 19 -1.57 -11.15 -1.20
C LYS A 19 -0.62 -11.28 -0.01
N THR A 20 0.38 -12.14 -0.12
CA THR A 20 1.41 -12.31 0.92
C THR A 20 2.16 -11.01 1.15
N TRP A 21 2.47 -10.27 0.10
CA TRP A 21 3.08 -8.95 0.23
C TRP A 21 2.15 -7.96 0.94
N TYR A 22 0.86 -7.94 0.57
CA TYR A 22 -0.13 -7.06 1.17
C TYR A 22 -0.34 -7.36 2.66
N ASP A 23 -0.46 -8.62 3.05
CA ASP A 23 -0.60 -9.03 4.45
C ASP A 23 0.62 -8.60 5.28
N ASN A 24 1.82 -8.80 4.73
CA ASN A 24 3.06 -8.38 5.39
C ASN A 24 3.16 -6.85 5.52
N MET A 25 2.78 -6.10 4.50
CA MET A 25 2.86 -4.64 4.52
C MET A 25 1.79 -4.02 5.41
N SER A 26 0.53 -4.45 5.25
CA SER A 26 -0.59 -3.98 6.08
C SER A 26 -0.35 -4.29 7.56
N GLY A 27 0.10 -5.50 7.90
CA GLY A 27 0.44 -5.86 9.28
C GLY A 27 1.53 -4.97 9.88
N ARG A 28 2.57 -4.61 9.10
CA ARG A 28 3.61 -3.68 9.54
C ARG A 28 3.07 -2.27 9.74
N LEU A 29 2.28 -1.76 8.79
CA LEU A 29 1.73 -0.41 8.83
C LEU A 29 0.77 -0.23 10.02
N VAL A 30 -0.16 -1.17 10.22
CA VAL A 30 -1.08 -1.13 11.36
C VAL A 30 -0.32 -1.19 12.69
N LYS A 31 0.73 -2.00 12.78
CA LYS A 31 1.55 -2.10 14.01
C LYS A 31 2.22 -0.79 14.41
N ILE A 32 2.57 0.06 13.45
CA ILE A 32 3.25 1.34 13.69
C ILE A 32 2.29 2.55 13.59
N GLN A 33 0.98 2.30 13.48
CA GLN A 33 -0.03 3.34 13.48
C GLN A 33 -0.11 3.99 14.86
N ASN A 34 -0.20 5.31 14.90
CA ASN A 34 -0.47 6.04 16.14
C ASN A 34 -1.90 5.78 16.63
N ASN A 35 -2.16 6.02 17.92
CA ASN A 35 -3.50 5.81 18.50
C ASN A 35 -4.61 6.69 17.88
N ASP A 36 -4.24 7.82 17.27
CA ASP A 36 -5.17 8.71 16.55
C ASP A 36 -5.40 8.29 15.09
N GLY A 37 -4.79 7.19 14.66
CA GLY A 37 -4.88 6.66 13.31
C GLY A 37 -3.86 7.25 12.32
N SER A 38 -3.01 8.19 12.74
CA SER A 38 -1.99 8.81 11.89
C SER A 38 -0.70 7.96 11.80
N TRP A 39 0.19 8.35 10.88
CA TRP A 39 1.55 7.83 10.79
C TRP A 39 2.56 8.97 10.73
N ASN A 40 3.68 8.78 11.42
CA ASN A 40 4.80 9.72 11.43
C ASN A 40 6.05 9.07 10.85
N GLY A 41 6.83 9.84 10.08
CA GLY A 41 8.15 9.44 9.64
C GLY A 41 9.22 10.10 10.52
N HIS A 42 10.31 9.37 10.80
CA HIS A 42 11.42 9.87 11.61
C HIS A 42 12.39 10.80 10.84
N HIS A 43 12.10 11.16 9.58
CA HIS A 43 12.99 11.96 8.75
C HIS A 43 12.41 13.34 8.44
N CYS A 44 13.26 14.36 8.43
CA CYS A 44 12.89 15.78 8.38
C CYS A 44 12.02 16.22 7.18
N ILE A 45 11.93 15.40 6.12
CA ILE A 45 11.16 15.70 4.89
C ILE A 45 9.74 15.08 4.94
N THR A 46 9.47 14.18 5.88
CA THR A 46 8.20 13.47 5.95
C THR A 46 7.25 14.11 6.96
N SER A 47 6.44 15.05 6.49
CA SER A 47 5.31 15.58 7.27
C SER A 47 4.36 14.45 7.70
N PRO A 48 3.76 14.50 8.91
CA PRO A 48 2.73 13.55 9.35
C PRO A 48 1.59 13.37 8.34
N VAL A 49 1.22 14.45 7.64
CA VAL A 49 0.18 14.41 6.59
C VAL A 49 0.62 13.52 5.44
N PHE A 50 1.85 13.69 4.96
CA PHE A 50 2.39 12.91 3.86
C PHE A 50 2.52 11.42 4.23
N CYS A 51 3.02 11.13 5.44
CA CYS A 51 3.14 9.77 5.95
C CYS A 51 1.79 9.09 6.07
N THR A 52 0.81 9.76 6.66
CA THR A 52 -0.54 9.23 6.81
C THR A 52 -1.18 8.96 5.45
N ALA A 53 -1.14 9.92 4.53
CA ALA A 53 -1.68 9.75 3.18
C ALA A 53 -1.02 8.58 2.44
N THR A 54 0.31 8.43 2.54
CA THR A 54 1.04 7.34 1.89
C THR A 54 0.65 5.97 2.47
N CYS A 55 0.52 5.86 3.79
CA CYS A 55 0.10 4.61 4.44
C CYS A 55 -1.33 4.23 4.04
N LEU A 56 -2.25 5.21 4.01
CA LEU A 56 -3.62 5.00 3.54
C LEU A 56 -3.66 4.51 2.09
N LEU A 57 -2.87 5.12 1.19
CA LEU A 57 -2.80 4.69 -0.20
C LEU A 57 -2.31 3.23 -0.34
N ILE A 58 -1.27 2.84 0.42
CA ILE A 58 -0.75 1.47 0.40
C ILE A 58 -1.81 0.47 0.91
N LEU A 59 -2.50 0.80 2.00
CA LEU A 59 -3.56 -0.06 2.55
C LEU A 59 -4.76 -0.15 1.59
N ALA A 60 -5.08 0.93 0.88
CA ALA A 60 -6.20 1.00 -0.05
C ALA A 60 -5.95 0.24 -1.36
N VAL A 61 -4.73 -0.21 -1.67
CA VAL A 61 -4.43 -0.96 -2.90
C VAL A 61 -5.30 -2.22 -3.04
N ASN A 62 -5.70 -2.82 -1.92
CA ASN A 62 -6.60 -3.98 -1.90
C ASN A 62 -8.01 -3.65 -2.43
N ASN A 63 -8.46 -2.40 -2.29
CA ASN A 63 -9.78 -1.98 -2.80
C ASN A 63 -9.79 -1.89 -4.33
N ASP A 64 -8.61 -1.71 -4.94
CA ASP A 64 -8.46 -1.55 -6.38
C ASP A 64 -8.15 -2.86 -7.11
N VAL A 65 -8.09 -3.99 -6.39
CA VAL A 65 -7.67 -5.30 -6.93
C VAL A 65 -8.44 -5.70 -8.17
N GLU A 66 -9.78 -5.59 -8.16
CA GLU A 66 -10.60 -5.98 -9.30
C GLU A 66 -10.31 -5.12 -10.54
N ARG A 67 -10.13 -3.80 -10.33
CA ARG A 67 -9.78 -2.84 -11.37
C ARG A 67 -8.40 -3.16 -11.96
N LEU A 68 -7.41 -3.40 -11.11
CA LEU A 68 -6.03 -3.70 -11.50
C LEU A 68 -5.92 -5.04 -12.23
N ILE A 69 -6.65 -6.08 -11.78
CA ILE A 69 -6.73 -7.36 -12.48
C ILE A 69 -7.36 -7.19 -13.87
N LYS A 70 -8.41 -6.36 -13.99
CA LYS A 70 -9.04 -6.08 -15.27
C LYS A 70 -8.07 -5.38 -16.24
N MET A 71 -7.32 -4.38 -15.78
CA MET A 71 -6.29 -3.72 -16.58
C MET A 71 -5.23 -4.70 -17.09
N GLY A 72 -4.80 -5.67 -16.28
CA GLY A 72 -3.88 -6.74 -16.71
C GLY A 72 -4.48 -7.78 -17.67
N LYS A 73 -5.79 -7.74 -17.97
CA LYS A 73 -6.44 -8.59 -18.98
C LYS A 73 -6.63 -7.87 -20.32
N GLU A 74 -6.58 -6.54 -20.33
CA GLU A 74 -6.75 -5.71 -21.54
C GLU A 74 -5.43 -5.42 -22.26
N ASN A 75 -4.29 -5.82 -21.66
CA ASN A 75 -2.95 -5.81 -22.25
C ASN A 75 -2.53 -7.22 -22.68
#